data_AF-R7TKV8-F1
#
_entry.id   AF-R7TKV8-F1
#
_cell.length_a   1.000
_cell.length_b   1.000
_cell.length_c   1.000
_cell.angle_alpha   90.00
_cell.angle_beta   90.00
_cell.angle_gamma   90.00
#
_symmetry.space_group_name_H-M   'P 1'
#
loop_
_entity.id
_entity.type
_entity.pdbx_description
1 polymer ?
#
loop_
_entity_poly.entity_id
_entity_poly.type
_entity_poly.pdbx_seq_one_letter_code
_entity_poly.pdbx_strand_id
1 'polypeptide(L)'
;MLPQNLAVKTETDRRRTQEIHEQEYQQALITIKDKIRESEGPDMKERMQDQIRQWFIECRDASGKFPEYPDEDEGGSGAIFKEKDPAEIEAELKAKDGKDGKGKKGKKEKKDKKKDKKEKKGKKGDDDEEDEGWKMAPSSFVPAMGEATETYSTVWEPKDEGDNFSQKHDVELIKEEKRMEVETEVRVQIDELMRQELKNLKLVSGENYKNNSFFRKVKNLSSLK
;
A
#
# COMPACT_ATOMS: atom_id res chain seq x y z
N MET A 1 57.62 -22.83 0.96
CA MET A 1 56.78 -22.57 2.16
C MET A 1 55.91 -23.80 2.42
N LEU A 2 55.62 -24.11 3.69
CA LEU A 2 54.72 -25.22 4.03
C LEU A 2 53.28 -24.92 3.53
N PRO A 3 52.53 -25.91 3.01
CA PRO A 3 51.17 -25.72 2.49
C PRO A 3 50.20 -25.09 3.50
N GLN A 4 50.37 -25.38 4.78
CA GLN A 4 49.56 -24.81 5.87
C GLN A 4 49.74 -23.29 6.01
N ASN A 5 50.95 -22.77 5.80
CA ASN A 5 51.21 -21.33 5.86
C ASN A 5 50.56 -20.58 4.67
N LEU A 6 50.43 -21.25 3.51
CA LEU A 6 49.72 -20.69 2.36
C LEU A 6 48.21 -20.65 2.62
N ALA A 7 47.63 -21.72 3.16
CA ALA A 7 46.20 -21.78 3.49
C ALA A 7 45.80 -20.70 4.51
N VAL A 8 46.57 -20.55 5.59
CA VAL A 8 46.33 -19.50 6.61
C VAL A 8 46.43 -18.11 5.99
N LYS A 9 47.44 -17.88 5.14
CA LYS A 9 47.58 -16.58 4.46
C LYS A 9 46.37 -16.28 3.57
N THR A 10 45.94 -17.23 2.74
CA THR A 10 44.76 -17.09 1.89
C THR A 10 43.50 -16.81 2.71
N GLU A 11 43.32 -17.49 3.84
CA GLU A 11 42.20 -17.24 4.74
C GLU A 11 42.23 -15.81 5.31
N THR A 12 43.40 -15.34 5.77
CA THR A 12 43.54 -13.98 6.29
C THR A 12 43.30 -12.91 5.23
N ASP A 13 43.77 -13.13 4.01
CA ASP A 13 43.57 -12.21 2.89
C ASP A 13 42.09 -12.16 2.49
N ARG A 14 41.39 -13.31 2.47
CA ARG A 14 39.94 -13.38 2.23
C ARG A 14 39.16 -12.62 3.30
N ARG A 15 39.47 -12.83 4.59
CA ARG A 15 38.78 -12.14 5.68
C ARG A 15 38.96 -10.63 5.58
N ARG A 16 40.19 -10.17 5.33
CA ARG A 16 40.48 -8.75 5.12
C ARG A 16 39.71 -8.16 3.95
N THR A 17 39.62 -8.89 2.84
CA THR A 17 38.88 -8.45 1.64
C THR A 17 37.39 -8.32 1.94
N GLN A 18 36.81 -9.30 2.65
CA GLN A 18 35.40 -9.25 3.09
C GLN A 18 35.13 -8.05 4.00
N GLU A 19 36.01 -7.77 4.96
CA GLU A 19 35.90 -6.60 5.83
C GLU A 19 35.92 -5.28 5.03
N ILE A 20 36.77 -5.18 3.99
CA ILE A 20 36.83 -4.00 3.13
C ILE A 20 35.54 -3.85 2.31
N HIS A 21 35.05 -4.93 1.69
CA HIS A 21 33.82 -4.87 0.87
C HIS A 21 32.59 -4.55 1.72
N GLU A 22 32.52 -5.07 2.94
CA GLU A 22 31.47 -4.72 3.90
C GLU A 22 31.50 -3.23 4.23
N GLN A 23 32.68 -2.67 4.53
CA GLN A 23 32.82 -1.22 4.77
C GLN A 23 32.41 -0.38 3.56
N GLU A 24 32.84 -0.78 2.36
CA GLU A 24 32.45 -0.11 1.11
C GLU A 24 30.94 -0.17 0.88
N TYR A 25 30.31 -1.31 1.17
CA TYR A 25 28.86 -1.50 1.07
C TYR A 25 28.11 -0.58 2.04
N GLN A 26 28.48 -0.59 3.33
CA GLN A 26 27.83 0.26 4.34
C GLN A 26 27.96 1.75 4.00
N GLN A 27 29.12 2.17 3.49
CA GLN A 27 29.31 3.55 3.02
C GLN A 27 28.45 3.85 1.78
N ALA A 28 28.34 2.90 0.86
CA ALA A 28 27.52 3.04 -0.33
C ALA A 28 26.02 3.19 0.01
N LEU A 29 25.50 2.46 1.01
CA LEU A 29 24.12 2.61 1.48
C LEU A 29 23.79 4.06 1.84
N ILE A 30 24.68 4.72 2.59
CA ILE A 30 24.51 6.11 3.01
C ILE A 30 24.64 7.05 1.81
N THR A 31 25.75 6.94 1.08
CA THR A 31 26.05 7.86 -0.02
C THR A 31 25.04 7.79 -1.16
N ILE A 32 24.53 6.59 -1.47
CA ILE A 32 23.50 6.42 -2.50
C ILE A 32 22.16 6.98 -2.00
N LYS A 33 21.78 6.70 -0.75
CA LYS A 33 20.56 7.27 -0.15
C LYS A 33 20.57 8.80 -0.19
N ASP A 34 21.67 9.42 0.23
CA ASP A 34 21.81 10.88 0.24
C ASP A 34 21.70 11.45 -1.18
N LYS A 35 22.36 10.82 -2.16
CA LYS A 35 22.24 11.21 -3.58
C LYS A 35 20.80 11.14 -4.07
N ILE A 36 20.09 10.04 -3.81
CA ILE A 36 18.67 9.89 -4.22
C ILE A 36 17.82 10.98 -3.58
N ARG A 37 18.03 11.26 -2.28
CA ARG A 37 17.30 12.31 -1.57
C ARG A 37 17.54 13.70 -2.18
N GLU A 38 18.77 13.99 -2.58
CA GLU A 38 19.12 15.28 -3.19
C GLU A 38 18.64 15.40 -4.64
N SER A 39 18.77 14.34 -5.44
CA SER A 39 18.47 14.39 -6.88
C SER A 39 17.02 14.06 -7.23
N GLU A 40 16.42 13.07 -6.56
CA GLU A 40 15.06 12.59 -6.84
C GLU A 40 14.03 13.10 -5.82
N GLY A 41 14.47 13.45 -4.59
CA GLY A 41 13.59 13.88 -3.51
C GLY A 41 12.69 15.09 -3.82
N PRO A 42 13.18 16.17 -4.46
CA PRO A 42 12.34 17.29 -4.87
C PRO A 42 11.21 16.89 -5.83
N ASP A 43 11.52 16.04 -6.81
CA ASP A 43 10.55 15.57 -7.80
C ASP A 43 9.51 14.63 -7.15
N MET A 44 9.95 13.72 -6.27
CA MET A 44 9.06 12.88 -5.46
C MET A 44 8.08 13.74 -4.65
N LYS A 45 8.61 14.79 -4.03
CA LYS A 45 7.84 15.72 -3.20
C LYS A 45 6.77 16.44 -4.03
N GLU A 46 7.15 17.04 -5.16
CA GLU A 46 6.24 17.76 -6.05
C GLU A 46 5.15 16.83 -6.59
N ARG A 47 5.55 15.66 -7.12
CA ARG A 47 4.62 14.65 -7.64
C ARG A 47 3.57 14.27 -6.60
N MET A 48 3.98 13.96 -5.36
CA MET A 48 3.04 13.58 -4.30
C MET A 48 2.10 14.72 -3.93
N GLN A 49 2.61 15.96 -3.80
CA GLN A 49 1.78 17.13 -3.49
C GLN A 49 0.71 17.34 -4.56
N ASP A 50 1.08 17.25 -5.83
CA ASP A 50 0.15 17.46 -6.93
C ASP A 50 -0.91 16.37 -6.99
N GLN A 51 -0.54 15.10 -6.78
CA GLN A 51 -1.51 14.00 -6.67
C GLN A 51 -2.51 14.23 -5.52
N ILE A 52 -2.06 14.70 -4.36
CA ILE A 52 -2.92 14.96 -3.20
C ILE A 52 -3.81 16.19 -3.44
N ARG A 53 -3.27 17.27 -4.03
CA ARG A 53 -4.04 18.46 -4.38
C ARG A 53 -5.14 18.14 -5.38
N GLN A 54 -4.80 17.34 -6.39
CA GLN A 54 -5.75 16.85 -7.37
C GLN A 54 -6.87 16.07 -6.68
N TRP A 55 -6.51 15.17 -5.76
CA TRP A 55 -7.49 14.43 -4.96
C TRP A 55 -8.40 15.34 -4.11
N PHE A 56 -7.87 16.42 -3.50
CA PHE A 56 -8.70 17.40 -2.79
C PHE A 56 -9.75 18.05 -3.70
N ILE A 57 -9.35 18.42 -4.91
CA ILE A 57 -10.22 19.07 -5.89
C ILE A 57 -11.31 18.10 -6.36
N GLU A 58 -10.93 16.88 -6.74
CA GLU A 58 -11.87 15.85 -7.19
C GLU A 58 -12.91 15.52 -6.11
N CYS A 59 -12.47 15.37 -4.86
CA CYS A 59 -13.38 15.14 -3.73
C CYS A 59 -14.33 16.31 -3.50
N ARG A 60 -13.85 17.55 -3.63
CA ARG A 60 -14.68 18.75 -3.49
C ARG A 60 -15.68 18.87 -4.63
N ASP A 61 -15.27 18.61 -5.86
CA ASP A 61 -16.12 18.75 -7.02
C ASP A 61 -17.22 17.67 -7.03
N ALA A 62 -16.92 16.46 -6.53
CA ALA A 62 -17.90 15.38 -6.38
C ALA A 62 -18.84 15.55 -5.17
N SER A 63 -18.32 15.91 -4.00
CA SER A 63 -19.08 15.93 -2.73
C SER A 63 -19.55 17.32 -2.30
N GLY A 64 -19.08 18.38 -2.96
CA GLY A 64 -19.27 19.78 -2.57
C GLY A 64 -18.47 20.21 -1.34
N LYS A 65 -17.61 19.32 -0.78
CA LYS A 65 -16.78 19.61 0.39
C LYS A 65 -15.38 19.01 0.29
N PHE A 66 -14.43 19.59 1.00
CA PHE A 66 -13.09 18.99 1.11
C PHE A 66 -13.13 17.64 1.85
N PRO A 67 -12.30 16.67 1.43
CA PRO A 67 -12.26 15.34 2.06
C PRO A 67 -11.64 15.42 3.46
N GLU A 68 -11.69 14.32 4.21
CA GLU A 68 -10.89 14.15 5.42
C GLU A 68 -9.58 13.45 5.06
N TYR A 69 -8.46 13.96 5.57
CA TYR A 69 -7.15 13.40 5.25
C TYR A 69 -6.93 12.09 6.01
N PRO A 70 -6.38 11.03 5.39
CA PRO A 70 -6.10 9.79 6.11
C PRO A 70 -5.09 9.96 7.24
N ASP A 71 -5.35 9.32 8.37
CA ASP A 71 -4.46 9.33 9.52
C ASP A 71 -3.18 8.52 9.25
N GLU A 72 -2.13 8.78 10.04
CA GLU A 72 -0.84 8.06 9.90
C GLU A 72 -0.98 6.56 10.11
N ASP A 73 -1.83 6.16 11.07
CA ASP A 73 -2.13 4.75 11.39
C ASP A 73 -2.83 4.02 10.22
N GLU A 74 -3.53 4.76 9.36
CA GLU A 74 -4.18 4.23 8.15
C GLU A 74 -3.24 4.25 6.92
N GLY A 75 -1.99 4.69 7.10
CA GLY A 75 -0.97 4.77 6.06
C GLY A 75 -0.92 6.11 5.33
N GLY A 76 -1.58 7.15 5.84
CA GLY A 76 -1.51 8.52 5.32
C GLY A 76 -1.89 8.63 3.83
N SER A 77 -1.13 9.39 3.05
CA SER A 77 -1.36 9.45 1.59
C SER A 77 -1.12 8.13 0.87
N GLY A 78 -0.47 7.14 1.50
CA GLY A 78 -0.38 5.79 0.95
C GLY A 78 -1.75 5.17 0.68
N ALA A 79 -2.78 5.52 1.45
CA ALA A 79 -4.16 5.09 1.19
C ALA A 79 -4.80 5.81 -0.01
N ILE A 80 -4.31 7.02 -0.36
CA ILE A 80 -4.76 7.81 -1.51
C ILE A 80 -4.08 7.30 -2.79
N PHE A 81 -2.82 6.88 -2.69
CA PHE A 81 -2.00 6.43 -3.83
C PHE A 81 -2.16 4.95 -4.19
N LYS A 82 -2.76 4.14 -3.32
CA LYS A 82 -3.25 2.81 -3.71
C LYS A 82 -4.37 3.02 -4.72
N GLU A 83 -4.03 2.99 -6.01
CA GLU A 83 -4.91 3.18 -7.16
C GLU A 83 -6.35 2.74 -6.84
N LYS A 84 -7.21 3.71 -6.50
CA LYS A 84 -8.64 3.46 -6.54
C LYS A 84 -9.02 3.47 -8.01
N ASP A 85 -9.30 2.28 -8.53
CA ASP A 85 -9.94 2.08 -9.82
C ASP A 85 -11.15 3.04 -9.90
N PRO A 86 -11.34 3.81 -10.98
CA PRO A 86 -12.49 4.70 -11.15
C PRO A 86 -13.84 4.03 -10.84
N ALA A 87 -13.91 2.69 -10.99
CA ALA A 87 -15.07 1.88 -10.63
C ALA A 87 -15.34 1.79 -9.11
N GLU A 88 -14.32 1.79 -8.24
CA GLU A 88 -14.53 1.76 -6.78
C GLU A 88 -14.99 3.11 -6.24
N ILE A 89 -14.51 4.21 -6.82
CA ILE A 89 -14.99 5.56 -6.50
C ILE A 89 -16.48 5.69 -6.88
N GLU A 90 -16.88 5.13 -8.03
CA GLU A 90 -18.28 5.11 -8.46
C GLU A 90 -19.16 4.19 -7.58
N ALA A 91 -18.61 3.07 -7.09
CA ALA A 91 -19.31 2.13 -6.21
C ALA A 91 -19.54 2.70 -4.80
N GLU A 92 -18.56 3.41 -4.22
CA GLU A 92 -18.72 4.07 -2.92
C GLU A 92 -19.71 5.25 -2.98
N LEU A 93 -19.74 6.00 -4.09
CA LEU A 93 -20.73 7.06 -4.31
C LEU A 93 -22.15 6.50 -4.45
N LYS A 94 -22.34 5.40 -5.17
CA LYS A 94 -23.64 4.70 -5.27
C LYS A 94 -24.11 4.09 -3.95
N ALA A 95 -23.20 3.64 -3.09
CA ALA A 95 -23.54 3.10 -1.78
C ALA A 95 -23.99 4.17 -0.77
N LYS A 96 -23.54 5.42 -0.92
CA LYS A 96 -23.93 6.55 -0.05
C LYS A 96 -25.21 7.26 -0.48
N ASP A 97 -25.57 7.23 -1.78
CA ASP A 97 -26.85 7.77 -2.28
C ASP A 97 -28.09 6.89 -1.97
N GLY A 98 -27.89 5.66 -1.47
CA GLY A 98 -28.97 4.73 -1.13
C GLY A 98 -29.64 4.95 0.24
N LYS A 99 -29.23 5.97 1.00
CA LYS A 99 -29.62 6.12 2.42
C LYS A 99 -30.30 7.45 2.77
N ASP A 100 -31.03 8.07 1.86
CA ASP A 100 -32.03 9.10 2.24
C ASP A 100 -33.24 9.08 1.29
N GLY A 101 -34.37 8.52 1.73
CA GLY A 101 -35.63 8.55 0.96
C GLY A 101 -36.69 7.52 1.36
N LYS A 102 -37.40 7.75 2.46
CA LYS A 102 -38.48 6.92 3.03
C LYS A 102 -39.85 7.27 2.42
N GLY A 103 -40.65 6.30 1.98
CA GLY A 103 -42.07 6.55 1.64
C GLY A 103 -42.94 5.34 1.24
N LYS A 104 -43.76 4.84 2.16
CA LYS A 104 -44.79 3.76 2.05
C LYS A 104 -45.85 3.98 0.95
N LYS A 105 -46.47 2.89 0.41
CA LYS A 105 -47.86 2.42 0.73
C LYS A 105 -48.52 1.50 -0.34
N GLY A 106 -49.16 0.40 0.13
CA GLY A 106 -50.27 -0.36 -0.51
C GLY A 106 -49.89 -1.77 -1.00
N LYS A 107 -50.12 -2.92 -0.34
CA LYS A 107 -51.30 -3.61 0.25
C LYS A 107 -52.16 -4.40 -0.76
N LYS A 108 -52.25 -5.74 -0.50
CA LYS A 108 -53.31 -6.74 -0.82
C LYS A 108 -53.26 -7.39 -2.23
N GLU A 109 -53.53 -8.69 -2.46
CA GLU A 109 -54.25 -9.72 -1.71
C GLU A 109 -54.06 -11.16 -2.31
N LYS A 110 -53.97 -12.21 -1.46
CA LYS A 110 -54.46 -13.63 -1.56
C LYS A 110 -54.04 -14.57 -2.73
N LYS A 111 -53.98 -15.91 -2.64
CA LYS A 111 -54.10 -16.99 -1.62
C LYS A 111 -54.13 -18.36 -2.36
N ASP A 112 -53.90 -19.45 -1.60
CA ASP A 112 -54.26 -20.87 -1.85
C ASP A 112 -53.34 -21.65 -2.84
N LYS A 113 -52.94 -22.92 -2.64
CA LYS A 113 -53.22 -23.97 -1.63
C LYS A 113 -52.29 -25.20 -1.83
N LYS A 114 -52.05 -25.94 -0.73
CA LYS A 114 -51.83 -27.40 -0.56
C LYS A 114 -50.79 -28.14 -1.43
N LYS A 115 -49.74 -28.75 -0.84
CA LYS A 115 -49.69 -30.03 -0.09
C LYS A 115 -49.92 -31.26 -0.98
N ASP A 116 -48.87 -32.03 -1.26
CA ASP A 116 -48.90 -33.47 -0.97
C ASP A 116 -47.52 -34.12 -0.84
N LYS A 117 -47.50 -35.16 -0.02
CA LYS A 117 -46.36 -35.89 0.54
C LYS A 117 -46.43 -37.31 -0.04
N LYS A 118 -45.36 -37.85 -0.66
CA LYS A 118 -45.21 -39.32 -0.71
C LYS A 118 -43.78 -39.79 -0.96
N GLU A 119 -43.34 -40.64 -0.03
CA GLU A 119 -42.11 -41.42 0.01
C GLU A 119 -42.02 -42.50 -1.08
N LYS A 120 -40.79 -42.84 -1.45
CA LYS A 120 -40.15 -44.19 -1.51
C LYS A 120 -39.03 -44.14 -2.56
N LYS A 121 -37.92 -44.88 -2.53
CA LYS A 121 -37.21 -45.74 -1.57
C LYS A 121 -36.09 -46.36 -2.41
N GLY A 122 -34.83 -46.13 -2.04
CA GLY A 122 -33.70 -47.05 -2.23
C GLY A 122 -33.19 -47.34 -3.66
N LYS A 123 -31.92 -46.98 -3.89
CA LYS A 123 -30.92 -47.97 -4.33
C LYS A 123 -29.53 -47.55 -3.83
N LYS A 124 -28.98 -48.43 -2.99
CA LYS A 124 -27.60 -48.46 -2.49
C LYS A 124 -26.75 -49.25 -3.51
N GLY A 125 -25.51 -48.85 -3.71
CA GLY A 125 -24.47 -49.48 -4.54
C GLY A 125 -23.43 -48.40 -4.84
N ASP A 126 -22.45 -48.16 -3.96
CA ASP A 126 -21.18 -48.92 -3.76
C ASP A 126 -20.12 -48.48 -4.79
N ASP A 127 -18.86 -48.35 -4.34
CA ASP A 127 -17.71 -47.54 -4.86
C ASP A 127 -17.86 -46.03 -4.61
N ASP A 128 -16.99 -45.32 -3.88
CA ASP A 128 -15.54 -45.47 -3.79
C ASP A 128 -15.10 -44.82 -2.47
N GLU A 129 -15.12 -45.60 -1.38
CA GLU A 129 -14.45 -45.22 -0.13
C GLU A 129 -13.05 -45.84 -0.23
N GLU A 130 -12.24 -45.32 -1.17
CA GLU A 130 -10.79 -45.42 -1.10
C GLU A 130 -10.42 -44.86 0.26
N ASP A 131 -10.13 -45.78 1.19
CA ASP A 131 -9.41 -45.53 2.43
C ASP A 131 -8.36 -44.48 2.10
N GLU A 132 -8.55 -43.22 2.55
CA GLU A 132 -7.60 -42.14 2.36
C GLU A 132 -6.36 -42.52 3.17
N GLY A 133 -5.58 -43.45 2.59
CA GLY A 133 -4.39 -44.02 3.16
C GLY A 133 -3.51 -42.88 3.63
N TRP A 134 -2.83 -43.10 4.74
CA TRP A 134 -2.04 -42.10 5.45
C TRP A 134 -1.37 -41.09 4.51
N LYS A 135 -1.96 -39.89 4.40
CA LYS A 135 -1.39 -38.78 3.64
C LYS A 135 -0.33 -38.12 4.49
N MET A 136 0.88 -37.96 3.95
CA MET A 136 1.93 -37.21 4.65
C MET A 136 1.46 -35.77 4.91
N ALA A 137 1.82 -35.24 6.07
CA ALA A 137 1.59 -33.84 6.37
C ALA A 137 2.29 -32.96 5.33
N PRO A 138 1.68 -31.84 4.90
CA PRO A 138 2.31 -30.92 3.97
C PRO A 138 3.65 -30.44 4.55
N SER A 139 4.67 -30.42 3.69
CA SER A 139 6.01 -30.00 4.11
C SER A 139 6.02 -28.53 4.50
N SER A 140 6.57 -28.23 5.66
CA SER A 140 6.84 -26.85 6.11
C SER A 140 7.86 -26.12 5.24
N PHE A 141 8.65 -26.85 4.44
CA PHE A 141 9.72 -26.29 3.61
C PHE A 141 9.28 -25.96 2.18
N VAL A 142 8.19 -26.56 1.69
CA VAL A 142 7.73 -26.31 0.30
C VAL A 142 7.37 -24.84 0.06
N PRO A 143 6.68 -24.13 0.99
CA PRO A 143 6.45 -22.69 0.83
C PRO A 143 7.76 -21.89 0.75
N ALA A 144 8.68 -22.12 1.69
CA ALA A 144 9.98 -21.42 1.71
C ALA A 144 10.81 -21.69 0.45
N MET A 145 10.75 -22.91 -0.08
CA MET A 145 11.41 -23.26 -1.35
C MET A 145 10.75 -22.56 -2.53
N GLY A 146 9.42 -22.43 -2.53
CA GLY A 146 8.67 -21.64 -3.51
C GLY A 146 9.12 -20.18 -3.51
N GLU A 147 9.10 -19.53 -2.34
CA GLU A 147 9.54 -18.13 -2.15
C GLU A 147 11.00 -17.92 -2.59
N ALA A 148 11.91 -18.83 -2.23
CA ALA A 148 13.30 -18.76 -2.62
C ALA A 148 13.49 -18.94 -4.14
N THR A 149 12.73 -19.83 -4.76
CA THR A 149 12.77 -20.06 -6.22
C THR A 149 12.24 -18.84 -6.97
N GLU A 150 11.16 -18.24 -6.49
CA GLU A 150 10.62 -17.00 -7.04
C GLU A 150 11.61 -15.85 -6.90
N THR A 151 12.21 -15.69 -5.72
CA THR A 151 13.26 -14.67 -5.49
C THR A 151 14.44 -14.88 -6.42
N TYR A 152 14.89 -16.12 -6.62
CA TYR A 152 15.96 -16.41 -7.56
C TYR A 152 15.58 -16.02 -8.98
N SER A 153 14.43 -16.46 -9.47
CA SER A 153 14.01 -16.25 -10.87
C SER A 153 13.74 -14.76 -11.17
N THR A 154 13.26 -14.00 -10.19
CA THR A 154 12.90 -12.59 -10.38
C THR A 154 14.06 -11.62 -10.12
N VAL A 155 14.86 -11.88 -9.08
CA VAL A 155 15.92 -10.96 -8.64
C VAL A 155 17.28 -11.37 -9.16
N TRP A 156 17.62 -12.66 -9.11
CA TRP A 156 19.01 -13.13 -9.31
C TRP A 156 19.28 -13.69 -10.71
N GLU A 157 18.35 -14.44 -11.31
CA GLU A 157 18.46 -14.99 -12.66
C GLU A 157 18.71 -13.92 -13.75
N PRO A 158 18.02 -12.76 -13.76
CA PRO A 158 18.26 -11.75 -14.79
C PRO A 158 19.52 -10.90 -14.54
N LYS A 159 20.22 -11.07 -13.42
CA LYS A 159 21.40 -10.27 -13.07
C LYS A 159 22.66 -10.90 -13.68
N ASP A 160 23.30 -10.15 -14.57
CA ASP A 160 24.62 -10.50 -15.10
C ASP A 160 25.73 -9.99 -14.17
N GLU A 161 26.32 -10.91 -13.39
CA GLU A 161 27.47 -10.66 -12.51
C GLU A 161 28.80 -11.01 -13.19
N GLY A 162 28.80 -11.26 -14.51
CA GLY A 162 29.97 -11.71 -15.27
C GLY A 162 31.18 -10.79 -15.14
N ASP A 163 30.96 -9.48 -14.97
CA ASP A 163 32.03 -8.48 -14.85
C ASP A 163 32.38 -8.14 -13.38
N ASN A 164 31.65 -8.68 -12.39
CA ASN A 164 31.88 -8.42 -10.97
C ASN A 164 32.84 -9.44 -10.33
N PHE A 165 33.99 -9.68 -10.96
CA PHE A 165 35.01 -10.60 -10.43
C PHE A 165 35.53 -10.18 -9.05
N SER A 166 35.47 -8.89 -8.74
CA SER A 166 35.83 -8.34 -7.43
C SER A 166 34.79 -8.61 -6.35
N GLN A 167 33.59 -9.13 -6.67
CA GLN A 167 32.51 -9.37 -5.71
C GLN A 167 32.17 -8.12 -4.89
N LYS A 168 32.04 -6.98 -5.56
CA LYS A 168 31.58 -5.72 -4.98
C LYS A 168 30.05 -5.69 -4.94
N HIS A 169 29.49 -4.74 -4.20
CA HIS A 169 28.04 -4.59 -4.07
C HIS A 169 27.37 -4.16 -5.38
N ASP A 170 26.12 -4.57 -5.57
CA ASP A 170 25.27 -4.11 -6.66
C ASP A 170 24.65 -2.75 -6.30
N VAL A 171 25.03 -1.72 -7.05
CA VAL A 171 24.58 -0.34 -6.84
C VAL A 171 23.09 -0.18 -7.15
N GLU A 172 22.55 -0.88 -8.14
CA GLU A 172 21.14 -0.77 -8.52
C GLU A 172 20.24 -1.42 -7.48
N LEU A 173 20.69 -2.52 -6.87
CA LEU A 173 19.97 -3.15 -5.76
C LEU A 173 19.89 -2.21 -4.54
N ILE A 174 20.99 -1.52 -4.21
CA ILE A 174 21.00 -0.50 -3.16
C ILE A 174 20.08 0.67 -3.54
N LYS A 175 20.14 1.16 -4.77
CA LYS A 175 19.29 2.27 -5.22
C LYS A 175 17.82 1.94 -5.07
N GLU A 176 17.39 0.75 -5.47
CA GLU A 176 15.98 0.36 -5.39
C GLU A 176 15.50 0.32 -3.93
N GLU A 177 16.27 -0.29 -3.04
CA GLU A 177 15.97 -0.29 -1.60
C GLU A 177 15.91 1.13 -1.02
N LYS A 178 16.93 1.95 -1.31
CA LYS A 178 17.03 3.30 -0.75
C LYS A 178 16.05 4.29 -1.36
N ARG A 179 15.61 4.09 -2.60
CA ARG A 179 14.54 4.87 -3.23
C ARG A 179 13.23 4.69 -2.47
N MET A 180 12.87 3.46 -2.10
CA MET A 180 11.68 3.17 -1.30
C MET A 180 11.74 3.80 0.10
N GLU A 181 12.92 3.75 0.73
CA GLU A 181 13.17 4.38 2.03
C GLU A 181 13.00 5.91 1.95
N VAL A 182 13.66 6.56 0.98
CA VAL A 182 13.56 8.02 0.75
C VAL A 182 12.13 8.42 0.38
N GLU A 183 11.45 7.67 -0.48
CA GLU A 183 10.07 7.96 -0.86
C GLU A 183 9.14 7.94 0.36
N THR A 184 9.34 6.99 1.28
CA THR A 184 8.56 6.92 2.53
C THR A 184 8.85 8.11 3.45
N GLU A 185 10.12 8.52 3.59
CA GLU A 185 10.49 9.71 4.36
C GLU A 185 9.89 11.00 3.78
N VAL A 186 9.91 11.14 2.45
CA VAL A 186 9.29 12.27 1.74
C VAL A 186 7.78 12.26 1.96
N ARG A 187 7.14 11.09 1.88
CA ARG A 187 5.69 10.94 2.06
C ARG A 187 5.22 11.45 3.42
N VAL A 188 5.92 11.10 4.51
CA VAL A 188 5.58 11.58 5.86
C VAL A 188 5.64 13.11 5.95
N GLN A 189 6.65 13.74 5.35
CA GLN A 189 6.76 15.20 5.31
C GLN A 189 5.64 15.85 4.49
N ILE A 190 5.26 15.21 3.38
CA ILE A 190 4.16 15.66 2.54
C ILE A 190 2.82 15.53 3.24
N ASP A 191 2.57 14.42 3.92
CA ASP A 191 1.31 14.20 4.64
C ASP A 191 1.05 15.29 5.67
N GLU A 192 2.05 15.64 6.47
CA GLU A 192 1.92 16.72 7.44
C GLU A 192 1.65 18.07 6.77
N LEU A 193 2.39 18.39 5.69
CA LEU A 193 2.19 19.63 4.95
C LEU A 193 0.79 19.69 4.31
N MET A 194 0.31 18.60 3.73
CA MET A 194 -0.97 18.53 3.05
C MET A 194 -2.14 18.55 4.02
N ARG A 195 -2.01 18.00 5.23
CA ARG A 195 -3.00 18.18 6.31
C ARG A 195 -3.16 19.65 6.68
N GLN A 196 -2.05 20.38 6.78
CA GLN A 196 -2.07 21.82 7.05
C GLN A 196 -2.68 22.61 5.88
N GLU A 197 -2.32 22.27 4.64
CA GLU A 197 -2.89 22.88 3.43
C GLU A 197 -4.42 22.67 3.38
N LEU A 198 -4.88 21.43 3.63
CA LEU A 198 -6.31 21.10 3.67
C LEU A 198 -7.05 21.87 4.75
N LYS A 199 -6.47 21.98 5.95
CA LYS A 199 -7.05 22.79 7.04
C LYS A 199 -7.22 24.24 6.62
N ASN A 200 -6.23 24.82 5.95
CA ASN A 200 -6.29 26.19 5.43
C ASN A 200 -7.36 26.32 4.34
N LEU A 201 -7.47 25.36 3.43
CA LEU A 201 -8.51 25.34 2.39
C LEU A 201 -9.92 25.25 2.99
N LYS A 202 -10.14 24.40 4.00
CA LYS A 202 -11.41 24.32 4.75
C LYS A 202 -11.73 25.62 5.51
N LEU A 203 -10.71 26.32 6.00
CA LEU A 203 -10.87 27.62 6.64
C LEU A 203 -11.27 28.72 5.64
N VAL A 204 -10.64 28.79 4.47
CA VAL A 204 -10.94 29.83 3.45
C VAL A 204 -12.29 29.59 2.77
N SER A 205 -12.65 28.33 2.51
CA SER A 205 -13.84 27.96 1.73
C SER A 205 -15.19 28.16 2.42
N GLY A 206 -15.23 28.50 3.71
CA GLY A 206 -16.53 28.63 4.39
C GLY A 206 -16.91 27.45 5.26
N GLU A 207 -16.28 26.29 5.09
CA GLU A 207 -16.72 25.03 5.72
C GLU A 207 -16.67 25.08 7.25
N ASN A 208 -15.65 25.74 7.80
CA ASN A 208 -15.49 25.94 9.25
C ASN A 208 -16.18 27.20 9.80
N TYR A 209 -16.79 28.05 8.97
CA TYR A 209 -17.45 29.27 9.44
C TYR A 209 -18.79 29.03 10.16
N LYS A 210 -19.36 27.83 10.04
CA LYS A 210 -20.66 27.51 10.66
C LYS A 210 -20.58 27.32 12.19
N ASN A 211 -19.39 27.13 12.76
CA ASN A 211 -19.18 26.88 14.19
C ASN A 211 -18.63 28.09 14.97
N ASN A 212 -18.33 29.22 14.30
CA ASN A 212 -17.79 30.40 14.98
C ASN A 212 -18.90 31.41 15.30
N SER A 213 -19.34 31.44 16.56
CA SER A 213 -20.41 32.33 17.06
C SER A 213 -20.14 33.81 16.81
N PHE A 214 -18.87 34.19 16.66
CA PHE A 214 -18.44 35.56 16.37
C PHE A 214 -18.91 36.04 14.98
N PHE A 215 -18.79 35.19 13.95
CA PHE A 215 -19.17 35.55 12.58
C PHE A 215 -20.68 35.52 12.33
N ARG A 216 -21.43 34.69 13.07
CA ARG A 216 -22.90 34.71 13.05
C ARG A 216 -23.44 36.08 13.50
N LYS A 217 -22.74 36.72 14.43
CA LYS A 217 -23.08 38.07 14.93
C LYS A 217 -22.79 39.15 13.88
N VAL A 218 -21.68 39.04 13.15
CA VAL A 218 -21.30 39.99 12.09
C VAL A 218 -22.28 39.92 10.90
N LYS A 219 -22.71 38.72 10.47
CA LYS A 219 -23.71 38.57 9.39
C LYS A 219 -25.10 39.12 9.76
N ASN A 220 -25.53 38.97 11.01
CA ASN A 220 -26.80 39.56 11.47
C ASN A 220 -26.74 41.09 11.54
N LEU A 221 -25.59 41.67 11.89
CA LEU A 221 -25.40 43.13 11.93
C LEU A 221 -25.38 43.77 10.52
N SER A 222 -24.92 43.06 9.49
CA SER A 222 -24.96 43.54 8.09
C SER A 222 -26.34 43.39 7.42
N SER A 223 -27.25 42.60 7.99
CA SER A 223 -28.61 42.38 7.47
C SER A 223 -29.67 43.35 8.02
N LEU A 224 -29.26 44.27 8.89
CA LEU A 224 -30.12 45.24 9.59
C LEU A 224 -29.96 46.68 9.06
N LYS A 225 -29.45 46.86 7.84
CA LYS A 225 -29.48 48.12 7.11
C LYS A 225 -30.35 48.02 5.87
#